data_AF-A0A914D1G5-F1
#
_entry.id   AF-A0A914D1G5-F1
#
_cell.length_a   1.000
_cell.length_b   1.000
_cell.length_c   1.000
_cell.angle_alpha   90.00
_cell.angle_beta   90.00
_cell.angle_gamma   90.00
#
_symmetry.space_group_name_H-M   'P 1'
#
loop_
_entity.id
_entity.type
_entity.pdbx_description
1 polymer ?
#
loop_
_entity_poly.entity_id
_entity_poly.type
_entity_poly.pdbx_seq_one_letter_code
_entity_poly.pdbx_strand_id
1 'polypeptide(L)'
;MQSDYISDFNNEETVFQVKCSWNGNIIRAAQAPSTSCCGGWSNTKDRDFERLAAVIEAAIKHGIYVIADWHAFGDPEIDLAKDFFANVSKTYGS
;
A
#
# COMPACT_ATOMS: atom_id res chain seq x y z
N MET A 1 7.26 -0.07 -17.75
CA MET A 1 8.15 0.83 -16.98
C MET A 1 7.28 1.62 -16.02
N GLN A 2 7.03 1.12 -14.80
CA GLN A 2 6.34 1.91 -13.75
C GLN A 2 6.56 1.42 -12.30
N SER A 3 7.09 0.21 -12.06
CA SER A 3 7.20 -0.36 -10.70
C SER A 3 8.22 0.29 -9.77
N ASP A 4 9.26 0.94 -10.31
CA ASP A 4 10.39 1.37 -9.49
C ASP A 4 10.29 2.85 -9.08
N TYR A 5 9.51 3.67 -9.80
CA TYR A 5 9.32 5.10 -9.47
C TYR A 5 8.28 5.35 -8.36
N ILE A 6 7.25 4.49 -8.22
CA ILE A 6 6.23 4.65 -7.18
C ILE A 6 6.73 4.12 -5.82
N SER A 7 7.63 3.13 -5.82
CA SER A 7 8.16 2.58 -4.58
C SER A 7 8.98 3.57 -3.77
N ASP A 8 9.58 4.56 -4.44
CA ASP A 8 10.37 5.63 -3.79
C ASP A 8 9.50 6.54 -2.91
N PHE A 9 8.17 6.44 -2.97
CA PHE A 9 7.25 7.23 -2.15
C PHE A 9 6.52 6.42 -1.07
N ASN A 10 6.71 5.09 -1.02
CA ASN A 10 6.13 4.25 0.04
C ASN A 10 7.06 4.21 1.26
N ASN A 11 7.24 5.37 1.88
CA ASN A 11 8.12 5.55 3.04
C ASN A 11 7.53 6.56 4.04
N GLU A 12 8.10 6.59 5.24
CA GLU A 12 7.68 7.48 6.32
C GLU A 12 7.80 8.96 5.93
N GLU A 13 8.87 9.34 5.23
CA GLU A 13 9.09 10.74 4.84
C GLU A 13 7.93 11.29 4.00
N THR A 14 7.44 10.52 3.03
CA THR A 14 6.29 10.91 2.21
C THR A 14 5.04 11.09 3.06
N VAL A 15 4.76 10.16 4.00
CA VAL A 15 3.62 10.26 4.91
C VAL A 15 3.72 11.50 5.79
N PHE A 16 4.92 11.80 6.30
CA PHE A 16 5.16 12.99 7.09
C PHE A 16 4.92 14.27 6.28
N GLN A 17 5.37 14.33 5.02
CA GLN A 17 5.11 15.48 4.15
C GLN A 17 3.61 15.67 3.89
N VAL A 18 2.87 14.60 3.64
CA VAL A 18 1.41 14.65 3.50
C VAL A 18 0.77 15.25 4.76
N LYS A 19 1.19 14.82 5.95
CA LYS A 19 0.66 15.33 7.21
C LYS A 19 1.05 16.79 7.47
N CYS A 20 2.34 17.09 7.49
CA CYS A 20 2.85 18.34 8.04
C CYS A 20 2.92 19.45 7.00
N SER A 21 3.33 19.14 5.77
CA SER A 21 3.47 20.16 4.72
C SER A 21 2.17 20.41 3.99
N TRP A 22 1.37 19.35 3.77
CA TRP A 22 0.13 19.44 2.99
C TRP A 22 -1.12 19.47 3.88
N ASN A 23 -0.97 19.37 5.20
CA ASN A 23 -2.05 19.31 6.19
C ASN A 23 -3.08 18.19 5.90
N GLY A 24 -2.62 17.11 5.26
CA GLY A 24 -3.42 15.93 4.98
C GLY A 24 -3.69 15.13 6.26
N ASN A 25 -4.85 14.48 6.31
CA ASN A 25 -5.23 13.58 7.40
C ASN A 25 -5.48 12.14 6.94
N ILE A 26 -5.22 11.83 5.68
CA ILE A 26 -5.39 10.49 5.10
C ILE A 26 -4.37 10.26 3.98
N ILE A 27 -3.86 9.04 3.85
CA ILE A 27 -3.05 8.60 2.72
C ILE A 27 -3.62 7.30 2.12
N ARG A 28 -3.53 7.13 0.81
CA ARG A 28 -3.94 5.91 0.10
C ARG A 28 -2.72 5.15 -0.40
N ALA A 29 -2.51 3.95 0.10
CA ALA A 29 -1.45 3.04 -0.34
C ALA A 29 -2.02 2.06 -1.38
N ALA A 30 -1.74 2.33 -2.66
CA ALA A 30 -2.26 1.55 -3.78
C ALA A 30 -1.37 0.33 -4.06
N GLN A 31 -1.93 -0.87 -3.89
CA GLN A 31 -1.29 -2.15 -4.17
C GLN A 31 -1.88 -2.79 -5.43
N ALA A 32 -1.04 -3.03 -6.43
CA ALA A 32 -1.47 -3.70 -7.67
C ALA A 32 -1.57 -5.24 -7.49
N PRO A 33 -2.59 -5.90 -8.08
CA PRO A 33 -2.80 -7.36 -8.00
C PRO A 33 -1.69 -8.21 -8.61
N SER A 34 -1.38 -7.97 -9.89
CA SER A 34 -0.43 -8.73 -10.69
C SER A 34 -0.31 -8.14 -12.11
N THR A 35 0.88 -8.30 -12.72
CA THR A 35 1.41 -7.97 -14.09
C THR A 35 0.89 -6.77 -14.90
N SER A 36 -0.10 -6.01 -14.45
CA SER A 36 -0.43 -4.69 -14.97
C SER A 36 0.72 -3.76 -14.57
N CYS A 37 1.67 -3.64 -15.51
CA CYS A 37 2.94 -2.93 -15.43
C CYS A 37 3.86 -3.30 -14.24
N CYS A 38 4.78 -4.24 -14.49
CA CYS A 38 6.08 -4.36 -13.78
C CYS A 38 6.12 -5.06 -12.40
N GLY A 39 5.27 -6.06 -12.16
CA GLY A 39 5.35 -6.92 -10.97
C GLY A 39 4.40 -6.45 -9.86
N GLY A 40 3.73 -7.41 -9.24
CA GLY A 40 2.69 -7.18 -8.25
C GLY A 40 2.58 -8.35 -7.28
N TRP A 41 1.54 -8.32 -6.46
CA TRP A 41 1.35 -9.16 -5.29
C TRP A 41 1.58 -10.67 -5.53
N SER A 42 1.25 -11.17 -6.72
CA SER A 42 1.43 -12.60 -7.06
C SER A 42 2.89 -13.08 -7.08
N ASN A 43 3.85 -12.22 -7.47
CA ASN A 43 5.25 -12.61 -7.70
C ASN A 43 6.21 -11.99 -6.67
N THR A 44 5.79 -10.92 -5.99
CA THR A 44 6.62 -10.12 -5.08
C THR A 44 5.92 -9.82 -3.75
N LYS A 45 5.09 -10.76 -3.28
CA LYS A 45 4.22 -10.62 -2.10
C LYS A 45 4.91 -9.99 -0.88
N ASP A 46 6.08 -10.50 -0.51
CA ASP A 46 6.80 -10.01 0.69
C ASP A 46 7.26 -8.56 0.52
N ARG A 47 7.93 -8.24 -0.60
CA ARG A 47 8.40 -6.88 -0.91
C ARG A 47 7.24 -5.89 -1.02
N ASP A 48 6.16 -6.30 -1.67
CA ASP A 48 4.99 -5.45 -1.88
C ASP A 48 4.25 -5.22 -0.54
N PHE A 49 4.19 -6.23 0.33
CA PHE A 49 3.69 -6.08 1.68
C PHE A 49 4.59 -5.20 2.55
N GLU A 50 5.92 -5.34 2.48
CA GLU A 50 6.86 -4.47 3.20
C GLU A 50 6.65 -2.99 2.87
N ARG A 51 6.41 -2.66 1.60
CA ARG A 51 6.12 -1.29 1.15
C ARG A 51 4.78 -0.79 1.67
N LEU A 52 3.74 -1.62 1.61
CA LEU A 52 2.44 -1.28 2.18
C LEU A 52 2.54 -1.04 3.70
N ALA A 53 3.22 -1.96 4.40
CA ALA A 53 3.44 -1.89 5.83
C ALA A 53 4.18 -0.60 6.21
N ALA A 54 5.23 -0.22 5.48
CA ALA A 54 5.94 1.03 5.73
C ALA A 54 5.03 2.27 5.73
N VAL A 55 4.05 2.34 4.81
CA VAL A 55 3.07 3.43 4.75
C VAL A 55 2.06 3.34 5.91
N ILE A 56 1.56 2.14 6.22
CA ILE A 56 0.60 1.92 7.31
C ILE A 56 1.21 2.29 8.66
N GLU A 57 2.42 1.78 8.95
CA GLU A 57 3.14 2.06 10.20
C GLU A 57 3.43 3.56 10.35
N ALA A 58 3.84 4.23 9.27
CA ALA A 58 4.05 5.67 9.28
C ALA A 58 2.74 6.45 9.52
N ALA A 59 1.63 6.01 8.92
CA ALA A 59 0.33 6.65 9.12
C ALA A 59 -0.14 6.53 10.58
N ILE A 60 0.03 5.33 11.18
CA ILE A 60 -0.22 5.08 12.62
C ILE A 60 0.66 6.00 13.47
N LYS A 61 1.96 6.01 13.21
CA LYS A 61 2.96 6.83 13.93
C LYS A 61 2.63 8.32 13.89
N HIS A 62 2.20 8.84 12.75
CA HIS A 62 1.88 10.26 12.56
C HIS A 62 0.42 10.63 12.84
N GLY A 63 -0.41 9.66 13.26
CA GLY A 63 -1.80 9.88 13.63
C GLY A 63 -2.67 10.37 12.48
N ILE A 64 -2.53 9.75 11.29
CA ILE A 64 -3.40 9.98 10.13
C ILE A 64 -4.05 8.68 9.67
N TYR A 65 -5.14 8.78 8.91
CA TYR A 65 -5.79 7.62 8.32
C TYR A 65 -5.00 7.04 7.16
N VAL A 66 -5.15 5.73 6.92
CA VAL A 66 -4.58 5.05 5.76
C VAL A 66 -5.64 4.18 5.09
N ILE A 67 -5.67 4.20 3.76
CA ILE A 67 -6.46 3.28 2.93
C ILE A 67 -5.49 2.27 2.32
N ALA A 68 -5.60 1.00 2.72
CA ALA A 68 -4.96 -0.11 2.03
C ALA A 68 -5.82 -0.49 0.81
N ASP A 69 -5.36 -0.14 -0.37
CA ASP A 69 -6.14 -0.18 -1.61
C ASP A 69 -5.67 -1.31 -2.51
N TRP A 70 -6.55 -2.30 -2.74
CA TRP A 70 -6.35 -3.30 -3.77
C TRP A 70 -6.69 -2.71 -5.14
N HIS A 71 -5.65 -2.24 -5.83
CA HIS A 71 -5.74 -1.39 -7.01
C HIS A 71 -5.85 -2.22 -8.30
N ALA A 72 -6.89 -3.03 -8.40
CA ALA A 72 -7.17 -3.82 -9.61
C ALA A 72 -7.85 -2.97 -10.69
N PHE A 73 -7.44 -3.17 -11.95
CA PHE A 73 -8.15 -2.64 -13.11
C PHE A 73 -8.78 -3.79 -13.89
N GLY A 74 -10.11 -3.79 -13.99
CA GLY A 74 -10.85 -4.85 -14.70
C GLY A 74 -11.12 -6.04 -13.80
N ASP A 75 -10.36 -7.13 -13.94
CA ASP A 75 -10.52 -8.32 -13.11
C ASP A 75 -9.99 -8.05 -11.69
N PRO A 76 -10.81 -8.23 -10.63
CA PRO A 76 -10.38 -8.02 -9.26
C PRO A 76 -9.38 -9.05 -8.74
N GLU A 77 -9.15 -10.17 -9.45
CA GLU A 77 -8.27 -11.25 -8.99
C GLU A 77 -8.66 -11.73 -7.57
N ILE A 78 -9.92 -12.16 -7.42
CA ILE A 78 -10.62 -12.33 -6.14
C ILE A 78 -9.83 -13.11 -5.10
N ASP A 79 -9.16 -14.19 -5.48
CA ASP A 79 -8.42 -15.03 -4.52
C ASP A 79 -7.17 -14.32 -4.00
N LEU A 80 -6.46 -13.57 -4.85
CA LEU A 80 -5.33 -12.74 -4.44
C LEU A 80 -5.79 -11.55 -3.59
N ALA A 81 -6.95 -10.95 -3.91
CA ALA A 81 -7.55 -9.89 -3.12
C ALA A 81 -7.91 -10.37 -1.70
N LYS A 82 -8.52 -11.55 -1.58
CA LYS A 82 -8.83 -12.16 -0.28
C LYS A 82 -7.56 -12.38 0.54
N ASP A 83 -6.51 -12.92 -0.07
CA ASP A 83 -5.21 -13.10 0.56
C ASP A 83 -4.60 -11.78 1.04
N PHE A 84 -4.68 -10.73 0.22
CA PHE A 84 -4.23 -9.38 0.57
C PHE A 84 -4.96 -8.85 1.81
N PHE A 85 -6.30 -8.82 1.78
CA PHE A 85 -7.09 -8.29 2.89
C PHE A 85 -7.00 -9.15 4.15
N ALA A 86 -6.86 -10.47 4.02
CA ALA A 86 -6.62 -11.36 5.16
C ALA A 86 -5.29 -11.04 5.84
N ASN A 87 -4.23 -10.78 5.08
CA ASN A 87 -2.94 -10.39 5.64
C ASN A 87 -2.99 -9.02 6.31
N VAL A 88 -3.57 -8.01 5.66
CA VAL A 88 -3.70 -6.66 6.23
C VAL A 88 -4.54 -6.66 7.50
N SER A 89 -5.70 -7.31 7.49
CA SER A 89 -6.58 -7.36 8.68
C SER A 89 -5.99 -8.16 9.83
N LYS A 90 -5.25 -9.24 9.55
CA LYS A 90 -4.56 -10.00 10.60
C LYS A 90 -3.47 -9.18 11.31
N THR A 91 -2.78 -8.31 10.58
CA THR A 91 -1.69 -7.50 11.13
C THR A 91 -2.18 -6.19 11.77
N TYR A 92 -3.17 -5.53 11.15
CA TYR A 92 -3.58 -4.15 11.48
C TYR A 92 -5.05 -4.00 11.89
N GLY A 93 -5.78 -5.10 12.08
CA GLY A 93 -7.22 -5.08 12.34
C GLY A 93 -7.66 -4.68 13.75
N SER A 94 -6.73 -4.29 14.64
CA SER A 94 -6.99 -3.93 16.05
C SER A 94 -6.26 -2.68 16.47
#